data_AF-A0A347UGA7-F1
#
_entry.id   AF-A0A347UGA7-F1
#
_cell.length_a   1.000
_cell.length_b   1.000
_cell.length_c   1.000
_cell.angle_alpha   90.00
_cell.angle_beta   90.00
_cell.angle_gamma   90.00
#
_symmetry.space_group_name_H-M   'P 1'
#
loop_
_entity.id
_entity.type
_entity.pdbx_description
1 polymer ?
#
loop_
_entity_poly.entity_id
_entity_poly.type
_entity_poly.pdbx_seq_one_letter_code
_entity_poly.pdbx_strand_id
1 'polypeptide(L)'
;MPKLKNLTPPPPERRKRRWLAGLRNNFFTGLVVVAPIGMTLWLVWAVTGKIDGMVLPFIPETFNPKSYIGIDLRGIGVIIFLIFTVIIGWMTKGIMGKSLLNLGEDLVDRMPVVRSVYNGLKQLAETVFAQSDTSFDKVCLVEYPRKGIWAVAFISTTTKGEVNQKIPVNEQMISVFLPTTPNPTSGFLLFVPQSDLIDLDMSVGDAMKLVISAGLVYPAEKNTDQPSLPLEVPTE
;
A
#
# COMPACT_ATOMS: atom_id res chain seq x y z
N MET A 1 61.55 -13.16 -60.94
CA MET A 1 60.89 -12.66 -59.70
C MET A 1 60.68 -11.16 -59.83
N PRO A 2 59.47 -10.65 -59.54
CA PRO A 2 59.36 -9.72 -58.41
C PRO A 2 58.12 -9.93 -57.49
N LYS A 3 58.43 -9.71 -56.21
CA LYS A 3 57.72 -9.60 -54.93
C LYS A 3 56.18 -9.43 -54.86
N LEU A 4 55.58 -10.29 -54.02
CA LEU A 4 54.29 -10.11 -53.35
C LEU A 4 54.28 -8.87 -52.45
N LYS A 5 53.21 -8.07 -52.52
CA LYS A 5 52.96 -6.90 -51.68
C LYS A 5 51.94 -7.28 -50.60
N ASN A 6 52.39 -7.28 -49.35
CA ASN A 6 51.57 -7.52 -48.16
C ASN A 6 50.45 -6.48 -48.03
N LEU A 7 49.20 -6.94 -47.92
CA LEU A 7 48.04 -6.13 -47.54
C LEU A 7 47.83 -6.26 -46.04
N THR A 8 48.12 -5.20 -45.29
CA THR A 8 47.73 -5.05 -43.87
C THR A 8 46.23 -4.72 -43.79
N PRO A 9 45.48 -5.27 -42.81
CA PRO A 9 44.07 -4.91 -42.62
C PRO A 9 43.93 -3.53 -41.94
N PRO A 10 42.83 -2.78 -42.19
CA PRO A 10 42.61 -1.47 -41.58
C PRO A 10 42.28 -1.57 -40.08
N PRO A 11 42.55 -0.52 -39.27
CA PRO A 11 42.40 -0.55 -37.82
C PRO A 11 40.93 -0.45 -37.36
N PRO A 12 40.59 -0.93 -36.14
CA PRO A 12 39.21 -0.93 -35.66
C PRO A 12 38.79 0.41 -35.03
N GLU A 13 37.93 1.18 -35.71
CA GLU A 13 37.29 2.37 -35.12
C GLU A 13 35.97 2.01 -34.39
N ARG A 14 36.02 1.56 -33.13
CA ARG A 14 34.80 1.42 -32.28
C ARG A 14 35.01 1.68 -30.78
N ARG A 15 35.77 2.71 -30.39
CA ARG A 15 36.02 2.99 -28.95
C ARG A 15 35.18 4.11 -28.33
N LYS A 16 34.73 5.12 -29.11
CA LYS A 16 34.04 6.32 -28.56
C LYS A 16 32.59 6.07 -28.11
N ARG A 17 31.87 5.11 -28.70
CA ARG A 17 30.48 4.78 -28.29
C ARG A 17 30.38 4.07 -26.93
N ARG A 18 31.46 3.47 -26.41
CA ARG A 18 31.43 2.69 -25.16
C ARG A 18 31.39 3.55 -23.90
N TRP A 19 31.97 4.76 -23.94
CA TRP A 19 32.04 5.67 -22.79
C TRP A 19 30.72 6.42 -22.57
N LEU A 20 30.10 6.93 -23.64
CA LEU A 20 28.78 7.56 -23.58
C LEU A 20 27.69 6.55 -23.21
N ALA A 21 27.79 5.29 -23.67
CA ALA A 21 26.88 4.23 -23.28
C ALA A 21 27.00 3.88 -21.79
N GLY A 22 28.22 3.82 -21.24
CA GLY A 22 28.45 3.59 -19.81
C GLY A 22 27.94 4.74 -18.92
N LEU A 23 28.18 5.99 -19.32
CA LEU A 23 27.69 7.16 -18.60
C LEU A 23 26.15 7.23 -18.60
N ARG A 24 25.52 6.91 -19.75
CA ARG A 24 24.06 6.84 -19.86
C ARG A 24 23.49 5.76 -18.94
N ASN A 25 24.08 4.57 -18.92
CA ASN A 25 23.61 3.47 -18.08
C ASN A 25 23.72 3.83 -16.59
N ASN A 26 24.85 4.42 -16.19
CA ASN A 26 25.06 4.86 -14.81
C ASN A 26 24.10 5.99 -14.39
N PHE A 27 23.77 6.93 -15.30
CA PHE A 27 22.76 7.96 -15.04
C PHE A 27 21.37 7.35 -14.80
N PHE A 28 20.92 6.41 -15.65
CA PHE A 28 19.62 5.76 -15.46
C PHE A 28 19.58 4.91 -14.20
N THR A 29 20.66 4.18 -13.88
CA THR A 29 20.76 3.44 -12.61
C THR A 29 20.71 4.39 -11.41
N GLY A 30 21.45 5.50 -11.44
CA GLY A 30 21.39 6.52 -10.39
C GLY A 30 20.01 7.18 -10.28
N LEU A 31 19.35 7.45 -11.39
CA LEU A 31 17.99 8.00 -11.42
C LEU A 31 16.99 7.03 -10.80
N VAL A 32 17.05 5.74 -11.11
CA VAL A 32 16.16 4.72 -10.50
C VAL A 32 16.34 4.63 -8.99
N VAL A 33 17.56 4.86 -8.48
CA VAL A 33 17.84 4.86 -7.04
C VAL A 33 17.40 6.16 -6.36
N VAL A 34 17.62 7.31 -6.99
CA VAL A 34 17.31 8.63 -6.38
C VAL A 34 15.84 9.03 -6.58
N ALA A 35 15.19 8.59 -7.67
CA ALA A 35 13.82 8.98 -8.00
C ALA A 35 12.81 8.68 -6.87
N PRO A 36 12.82 7.51 -6.19
CA PRO A 36 11.94 7.27 -5.05
C PRO A 36 12.13 8.28 -3.92
N ILE A 37 13.38 8.63 -3.61
CA ILE A 37 13.72 9.59 -2.54
C ILE A 37 13.28 11.01 -2.93
N GLY A 38 13.55 11.43 -4.17
CA GLY A 38 13.09 12.72 -4.67
C GLY A 38 11.57 12.82 -4.69
N MET A 39 10.89 11.73 -5.08
CA MET A 39 9.43 11.66 -5.12
C MET A 39 8.81 11.74 -3.73
N THR A 40 9.38 11.07 -2.73
CA THR A 40 8.89 11.16 -1.34
C THR A 40 9.08 12.56 -0.77
N LEU A 41 10.26 13.17 -0.96
CA LEU A 41 10.53 14.55 -0.52
C LEU A 41 9.58 15.55 -1.19
N TRP A 42 9.38 15.42 -2.50
CA TRP A 42 8.44 16.25 -3.25
C TRP A 42 7.00 16.09 -2.75
N LEU A 43 6.57 14.85 -2.50
CA LEU A 43 5.22 14.57 -1.99
C LEU A 43 5.00 15.18 -0.61
N VAL A 44 5.96 14.99 0.32
CA VAL A 44 5.90 15.59 1.66
C VAL A 44 5.85 17.11 1.55
N TRP A 45 6.69 17.71 0.70
CA TRP A 45 6.69 19.16 0.48
C TRP A 45 5.38 19.69 -0.11
N ALA A 46 4.78 18.97 -1.06
CA ALA A 46 3.51 19.34 -1.69
C ALA A 46 2.33 19.24 -0.71
N VAL A 47 2.24 18.13 0.03
CA VAL A 47 1.15 17.89 0.99
C VAL A 47 1.23 18.86 2.16
N THR A 48 2.41 19.01 2.79
CA THR A 48 2.60 19.95 3.90
C THR A 48 2.25 21.38 3.50
N GLY A 49 2.70 21.84 2.32
CA GLY A 49 2.38 23.18 1.85
C GLY A 49 0.90 23.39 1.57
N LYS A 50 0.21 22.38 1.02
CA LYS A 50 -1.24 22.46 0.76
C LYS A 50 -2.04 22.52 2.07
N ILE A 51 -1.65 21.74 3.07
CA ILE A 51 -2.31 21.74 4.39
C ILE A 51 -2.02 23.05 5.12
N ASP A 52 -0.75 23.47 5.19
CA ASP A 52 -0.35 24.74 5.81
C ASP A 52 -1.10 25.93 5.19
N GLY A 53 -1.18 25.98 3.85
CA GLY A 53 -1.91 27.04 3.15
C GLY A 53 -3.43 27.03 3.38
N MET A 54 -4.01 25.88 3.72
CA MET A 54 -5.43 25.77 4.08
C MET A 54 -5.69 26.07 5.55
N VAL A 55 -4.78 25.69 6.45
CA VAL A 55 -4.98 25.71 7.91
C VAL A 55 -4.48 27.01 8.55
N LEU A 56 -3.29 27.50 8.15
CA LEU A 56 -2.69 28.71 8.73
C LEU A 56 -3.58 29.97 8.62
N PRO A 57 -4.38 30.20 7.55
CA PRO A 57 -5.28 31.34 7.49
C PRO A 57 -6.41 31.35 8.53
N PHE A 58 -6.75 30.21 9.12
CA PHE A 58 -7.79 30.11 10.16
C PHE A 58 -7.23 30.28 11.58
N ILE A 59 -5.90 30.44 11.72
CA ILE A 59 -5.23 30.57 13.01
C ILE A 59 -4.97 32.07 13.28
N PRO A 60 -5.40 32.61 14.44
CA PRO A 60 -5.07 33.97 14.85
C PRO A 60 -3.55 34.20 14.88
N GLU A 61 -3.07 35.39 14.47
CA GLU A 61 -1.63 35.68 14.37
C GLU A 61 -0.84 35.46 15.67
N THR A 62 -1.50 35.50 16.83
CA THR A 62 -0.92 35.22 18.15
C THR A 62 -0.40 33.79 18.32
N PHE A 63 -0.92 32.82 17.55
CA PHE A 63 -0.46 31.43 17.55
C PHE A 63 0.37 31.08 16.32
N ASN A 64 0.69 32.06 15.46
CA ASN A 64 1.51 31.84 14.28
C ASN A 64 3.01 31.83 14.67
N PRO A 65 3.72 30.70 14.56
CA PRO A 65 5.13 30.62 14.96
C PRO A 65 6.04 31.51 14.13
N LYS A 66 5.56 32.01 12.97
CA LYS A 66 6.21 33.07 12.20
C LYS A 66 6.52 34.31 13.03
N SER A 67 5.66 34.66 14.00
CA SER A 67 5.84 35.85 14.84
C SER A 67 6.86 35.68 15.96
N TYR A 68 7.22 34.44 16.32
CA TYR A 68 8.11 34.15 17.46
C TYR A 68 9.50 33.65 17.06
N ILE A 69 9.62 32.91 15.95
CA ILE A 69 10.84 32.17 15.61
C ILE A 69 11.51 32.71 14.34
N GLY A 70 10.82 33.53 13.53
CA GLY A 70 11.38 34.14 12.31
C GLY A 70 11.69 33.16 11.17
N ILE A 71 11.37 31.87 11.34
CA ILE A 71 11.58 30.82 10.35
C ILE A 71 10.21 30.23 9.99
N ASP A 72 9.91 30.12 8.70
CA ASP A 72 8.70 29.46 8.19
C ASP A 72 8.86 27.93 8.30
N LEU A 73 8.56 27.37 9.47
CA LEU A 73 8.58 25.91 9.66
C LEU A 73 7.37 25.29 8.93
N ARG A 74 7.60 24.89 7.69
CA ARG A 74 6.63 24.14 6.88
C ARG A 74 6.30 22.81 7.59
N GLY A 75 5.02 22.53 7.78
CA GLY A 75 4.49 21.36 8.50
C GLY A 75 3.81 21.69 9.84
N ILE A 76 3.87 22.93 10.34
CA ILE A 76 3.15 23.35 11.55
C ILE A 76 1.63 23.19 11.37
N GLY A 77 1.09 23.57 10.21
CA GLY A 77 -0.34 23.43 9.91
C GLY A 77 -0.78 21.97 9.92
N VAL A 78 0.09 21.05 9.51
CA VAL A 78 -0.16 19.60 9.61
C VAL A 78 -0.27 19.15 11.07
N ILE A 79 0.66 19.57 11.94
CA ILE A 79 0.62 19.21 13.37
C ILE A 79 -0.65 19.73 14.02
N ILE A 80 -1.01 20.99 13.76
CA ILE A 80 -2.22 21.61 14.29
C ILE A 80 -3.47 20.91 13.76
N PHE A 81 -3.52 20.60 12.46
CA PHE A 81 -4.60 19.85 11.85
C PHE A 81 -4.78 18.46 12.49
N LEU A 82 -3.70 17.75 12.77
CA LEU A 82 -3.73 16.46 13.45
C LEU A 82 -4.28 16.60 14.88
N ILE A 83 -3.79 17.55 15.66
CA ILE A 83 -4.28 17.81 17.03
C ILE A 83 -5.77 18.14 17.02
N PHE A 84 -6.19 19.04 16.13
CA PHE A 84 -7.59 19.42 15.95
C PHE A 84 -8.46 18.20 15.60
N THR A 85 -8.03 17.39 14.64
CA THR A 85 -8.76 16.19 14.21
C THR A 85 -8.88 15.17 15.34
N VAL A 86 -7.83 14.99 16.15
CA VAL A 86 -7.86 14.11 17.34
C VAL A 86 -8.84 14.62 18.38
N ILE A 87 -8.87 15.94 18.66
CA ILE A 87 -9.82 16.55 19.59
C ILE A 87 -11.26 16.35 19.12
N ILE A 88 -11.55 16.61 17.84
CA ILE A 88 -12.89 16.38 17.27
C ILE A 88 -13.26 14.89 17.34
N GLY A 89 -12.34 14.00 16.98
CA GLY A 89 -12.57 12.55 17.07
C GLY A 89 -12.84 12.08 18.50
N TRP A 90 -12.14 12.66 19.48
CA TRP A 90 -12.36 12.36 20.90
C TRP A 90 -13.72 12.89 21.39
N MET A 91 -14.08 14.14 21.05
CA MET A 91 -15.39 14.72 21.38
C MET A 91 -16.54 13.89 20.80
N THR A 92 -16.38 13.39 19.57
CA THR A 92 -17.35 12.55 18.85
C THR A 92 -17.62 11.22 19.54
N LYS A 93 -16.68 10.68 20.33
CA LYS A 93 -16.90 9.42 21.07
C LYS A 93 -17.90 9.58 22.23
N GLY A 94 -18.05 10.80 22.77
CA GLY A 94 -18.99 11.09 23.86
C GLY A 94 -20.44 11.28 23.39
N ILE A 95 -21.40 11.12 24.31
CA ILE A 95 -22.84 11.26 24.04
C ILE A 95 -23.17 12.66 23.47
N MET A 96 -22.54 13.70 24.01
CA MET A 96 -22.71 15.09 23.55
C MET A 96 -22.20 15.30 22.12
N GLY A 97 -21.07 14.69 21.75
CA GLY A 97 -20.48 14.83 20.41
C GLY A 97 -21.28 14.10 19.34
N LYS A 98 -21.79 12.89 19.65
CA LYS A 98 -22.72 12.17 18.75
C LYS A 98 -23.98 12.98 18.48
N SER A 99 -24.57 13.58 19.51
CA SER A 99 -25.76 14.44 19.33
C SER A 99 -25.46 15.68 18.48
N LEU A 100 -24.30 16.33 18.66
CA LEU A 100 -23.91 17.50 17.86
C LEU A 100 -23.67 17.15 16.39
N LEU A 101 -23.05 16.00 16.13
CA LEU A 101 -22.87 15.45 14.78
C LEU A 101 -24.20 15.14 14.12
N ASN A 102 -25.09 14.42 14.80
CA ASN A 102 -26.41 14.09 14.27
C ASN A 102 -27.23 15.35 13.94
N LEU A 103 -27.14 16.40 14.76
CA LEU A 103 -27.77 17.69 14.47
C LEU A 103 -27.19 18.37 13.22
N GLY A 104 -25.88 18.28 13.02
CA GLY A 104 -25.22 18.77 11.81
C GLY A 104 -25.63 17.98 10.57
N GLU A 105 -25.72 16.65 10.71
CA GLU A 105 -26.19 15.75 9.65
C GLU A 105 -27.65 16.05 9.28
N ASP A 106 -28.53 16.23 10.27
CA ASP A 106 -29.93 16.62 10.04
C ASP A 106 -30.06 17.95 9.29
N LEU A 107 -29.12 18.89 9.52
CA LEU A 107 -29.08 20.16 8.82
C LEU A 107 -28.66 19.98 7.35
N VAL A 108 -27.68 19.11 7.11
CA VAL A 108 -27.20 18.75 5.77
C VAL A 108 -28.28 17.98 5.00
N ASP A 109 -29.00 17.09 5.67
CA ASP A 109 -30.08 16.27 5.11
C ASP A 109 -31.27 17.10 4.61
N ARG A 110 -31.42 18.34 5.10
CA ARG A 110 -32.44 19.28 4.61
C ARG A 110 -32.05 19.99 3.31
N MET A 111 -30.81 19.85 2.85
CA MET A 111 -30.33 20.46 1.62
C MET A 111 -30.28 19.43 0.48
N PRO A 112 -31.20 19.47 -0.51
CA PRO A 112 -31.41 18.37 -1.47
C PRO A 112 -30.18 18.04 -2.34
N VAL A 113 -29.31 19.01 -2.62
CA VAL A 113 -28.07 18.78 -3.39
C VAL A 113 -26.93 18.32 -2.49
N VAL A 114 -26.69 19.02 -1.38
CA VAL A 114 -25.57 18.78 -0.46
C VAL A 114 -25.68 17.41 0.23
N ARG A 115 -26.92 17.01 0.57
CA ARG A 115 -27.23 15.71 1.17
C ARG A 115 -26.65 14.55 0.36
N SER A 116 -26.88 14.54 -0.96
CA SER A 116 -26.47 13.43 -1.82
C SER A 116 -24.95 13.23 -1.84
N VAL A 117 -24.20 14.34 -1.88
CA VAL A 117 -22.73 14.33 -1.87
C VAL A 117 -22.21 13.93 -0.49
N TYR A 118 -22.76 14.50 0.58
CA TYR A 118 -22.35 14.20 1.95
C TYR A 118 -22.60 12.74 2.30
N ASN A 119 -23.81 12.22 2.03
CA ASN A 119 -24.16 10.84 2.34
C ASN A 119 -23.36 9.85 1.50
N GLY A 120 -23.08 10.14 0.22
CA GLY A 120 -22.20 9.33 -0.60
C GLY A 120 -20.76 9.28 -0.06
N LEU A 121 -20.19 10.43 0.32
CA LEU A 121 -18.86 10.50 0.93
C LEU A 121 -18.80 9.81 2.29
N LYS A 122 -19.82 10.01 3.13
CA LYS A 122 -19.94 9.36 4.44
C LYS A 122 -20.02 7.85 4.28
N GLN A 123 -20.84 7.35 3.36
CA GLN A 123 -20.94 5.91 3.09
C GLN A 123 -19.63 5.32 2.60
N LEU A 124 -18.88 6.02 1.74
CA LEU A 124 -17.54 5.59 1.33
C LEU A 124 -16.58 5.54 2.51
N ALA A 125 -16.58 6.57 3.36
CA ALA A 125 -15.77 6.59 4.57
C ALA A 125 -16.13 5.43 5.52
N GLU A 126 -17.42 5.26 5.83
CA GLU A 126 -17.94 4.16 6.66
C GLU A 126 -17.60 2.80 6.06
N THR A 127 -17.65 2.64 4.73
CA THR A 127 -17.26 1.40 4.06
C THR A 127 -15.77 1.15 4.21
N VAL A 128 -14.92 2.16 4.04
CA VAL A 128 -13.45 2.02 4.22
C VAL A 128 -13.09 1.74 5.69
N PHE A 129 -13.78 2.37 6.65
CA PHE A 129 -13.59 2.10 8.07
C PHE A 129 -14.16 0.75 8.50
N ALA A 130 -15.30 0.32 7.97
CA ALA A 130 -15.82 -1.04 8.16
C ALA A 130 -14.92 -2.10 7.48
N GLN A 131 -14.27 -1.73 6.38
CA GLN A 131 -13.26 -2.56 5.72
C GLN A 131 -11.99 -2.73 6.57
N SER A 132 -11.71 -1.82 7.50
CA SER A 132 -10.56 -1.99 8.41
C SER A 132 -10.76 -3.11 9.45
N ASP A 133 -12.00 -3.56 9.66
CA ASP A 133 -12.32 -4.81 10.38
C ASP A 133 -12.37 -6.04 9.46
N THR A 134 -12.31 -5.86 8.13
CA THR A 134 -12.02 -6.92 7.14
C THR A 134 -10.59 -6.74 6.62
N SER A 135 -9.65 -6.68 7.54
CA SER A 135 -8.26 -6.72 7.19
C SER A 135 -7.98 -8.06 6.52
N PHE A 136 -7.34 -8.03 5.34
CA PHE A 136 -6.89 -9.21 4.61
C PHE A 136 -5.78 -9.90 5.40
N ASP A 137 -6.08 -10.39 6.60
CA ASP A 137 -5.07 -10.68 7.61
C ASP A 137 -4.31 -11.97 7.32
N LYS A 138 -4.84 -12.78 6.42
CA LYS A 138 -4.31 -14.10 6.10
C LYS A 138 -4.21 -14.32 4.61
N VAL A 139 -3.13 -14.98 4.24
CA VAL A 139 -2.88 -15.47 2.90
C VAL A 139 -3.25 -16.96 2.88
N CYS A 140 -3.89 -17.42 1.83
CA CYS A 140 -4.22 -18.82 1.65
C CYS A 140 -3.95 -19.29 0.22
N LEU A 141 -3.85 -20.60 0.02
CA LEU A 141 -4.00 -21.23 -1.28
C LEU A 141 -5.45 -21.67 -1.45
N VAL A 142 -5.96 -21.45 -2.67
CA VAL A 142 -7.24 -21.94 -3.15
C VAL A 142 -7.03 -22.68 -4.45
N GLU A 143 -7.78 -23.75 -4.66
CA GLU A 143 -7.75 -24.50 -5.91
C GLU A 143 -8.66 -23.83 -6.95
N TYR A 144 -8.06 -23.16 -7.94
CA TYR A 144 -8.76 -22.37 -8.96
C TYR A 144 -7.96 -22.33 -10.27
N PRO A 145 -8.60 -22.42 -11.47
CA PRO A 145 -10.04 -22.52 -11.71
C PRO A 145 -10.58 -23.95 -11.70
N ARG A 146 -9.72 -24.97 -11.51
CA ARG A 146 -10.12 -26.38 -11.46
C ARG A 146 -9.18 -27.19 -10.57
N LYS A 147 -9.58 -28.42 -10.25
CA LYS A 147 -8.77 -29.39 -9.51
C LYS A 147 -7.36 -29.56 -10.12
N GLY A 148 -6.34 -29.53 -9.27
CA GLY A 148 -4.91 -29.60 -9.56
C GLY A 148 -4.23 -28.25 -9.84
N ILE A 149 -4.95 -27.12 -9.79
CA ILE A 149 -4.39 -25.78 -10.04
C ILE A 149 -4.61 -24.91 -8.81
N TRP A 150 -3.52 -24.35 -8.28
CA TRP A 150 -3.53 -23.57 -7.05
C TRP A 150 -3.25 -22.11 -7.32
N ALA A 151 -3.93 -21.25 -6.57
CA ALA A 151 -3.74 -19.81 -6.62
C ALA A 151 -3.59 -19.23 -5.21
N VAL A 152 -2.73 -18.22 -5.09
CA VAL A 152 -2.59 -17.43 -3.87
C VAL A 152 -3.75 -16.46 -3.78
N ALA A 153 -4.47 -16.48 -2.66
CA ALA A 153 -5.59 -15.61 -2.38
C ALA A 153 -5.47 -15.02 -0.97
N PHE A 154 -6.28 -13.99 -0.70
CA PHE A 154 -6.32 -13.30 0.58
C PHE A 154 -7.67 -13.48 1.24
N ILE A 155 -7.69 -14.00 2.47
CA ILE A 155 -8.91 -14.17 3.25
C ILE A 155 -9.43 -12.80 3.64
N SER A 156 -10.66 -12.47 3.25
CA SER A 156 -11.29 -11.19 3.54
C SER A 156 -12.14 -11.27 4.81
N THR A 157 -13.09 -12.20 4.84
CA THR A 157 -14.03 -12.35 5.95
C THR A 157 -14.81 -13.66 5.85
N THR A 158 -15.51 -14.03 6.91
CA THR A 158 -16.53 -15.08 6.88
C THR A 158 -17.70 -14.61 6.02
N THR A 159 -18.17 -15.46 5.08
CA THR A 159 -19.29 -15.12 4.19
C THR A 159 -20.58 -14.99 5.01
N LYS A 160 -21.35 -13.93 4.76
CA LYS A 160 -22.59 -13.60 5.49
C LYS A 160 -23.76 -13.37 4.53
N GLY A 161 -24.96 -13.34 5.09
CA GLY A 161 -26.18 -12.93 4.37
C GLY A 161 -26.62 -13.91 3.30
N GLU A 162 -27.26 -13.37 2.25
CA GLU A 162 -27.90 -14.13 1.18
C GLU A 162 -26.93 -15.07 0.44
N VAL A 163 -25.68 -14.64 0.23
CA VAL A 163 -24.65 -15.44 -0.45
C VAL A 163 -24.37 -16.72 0.34
N ASN A 164 -24.17 -16.62 1.65
CA ASN A 164 -23.92 -17.80 2.50
C ASN A 164 -25.15 -18.72 2.59
N GLN A 165 -26.36 -18.17 2.48
CA GLN A 165 -27.61 -18.94 2.58
C GLN A 165 -27.97 -19.68 1.28
N LYS A 166 -27.61 -19.11 0.12
CA LYS A 166 -28.01 -19.66 -1.19
C LYS A 166 -26.97 -20.59 -1.81
N ILE A 167 -25.72 -20.55 -1.37
CA ILE A 167 -24.71 -21.50 -1.83
C ILE A 167 -25.10 -22.91 -1.32
N PRO A 168 -25.23 -23.91 -2.20
CA PRO A 168 -25.72 -25.25 -1.84
C PRO A 168 -24.62 -26.11 -1.19
N VAL A 169 -23.97 -25.58 -0.16
CA VAL A 169 -22.90 -26.24 0.59
C VAL A 169 -23.24 -26.15 2.07
N ASN A 170 -23.20 -27.29 2.78
CA ASN A 170 -23.45 -27.34 4.22
C ASN A 170 -22.16 -27.12 5.02
N GLU A 171 -21.46 -26.04 4.72
CA GLU A 171 -20.20 -25.67 5.33
C GLU A 171 -20.09 -24.14 5.45
N GLN A 172 -19.29 -23.66 6.40
CA GLN A 172 -18.98 -22.25 6.50
C GLN A 172 -18.20 -21.79 5.25
N MET A 173 -18.79 -20.89 4.48
CA MET A 173 -18.14 -20.28 3.33
C MET A 173 -17.24 -19.11 3.78
N ILE A 174 -16.08 -18.97 3.16
CA ILE A 174 -15.13 -17.89 3.38
C ILE A 174 -15.03 -17.03 2.12
N SER A 175 -15.11 -15.72 2.30
CA SER A 175 -14.88 -14.73 1.24
C SER A 175 -13.38 -14.54 1.07
N VAL A 176 -12.86 -14.90 -0.09
CA VAL A 176 -11.44 -14.77 -0.46
C VAL A 176 -11.29 -13.92 -1.71
N PHE A 177 -10.30 -13.02 -1.69
CA PHE A 177 -9.91 -12.22 -2.84
C PHE A 177 -8.78 -12.92 -3.59
N LEU A 178 -9.05 -13.32 -4.83
CA LEU A 178 -8.07 -13.87 -5.75
C LEU A 178 -7.56 -12.75 -6.67
N PRO A 179 -6.35 -12.20 -6.46
CA PRO A 179 -5.81 -11.14 -7.31
C PRO A 179 -5.42 -11.64 -8.70
N THR A 180 -5.37 -10.72 -9.66
CA THR A 180 -4.70 -10.96 -10.94
C THR A 180 -3.22 -10.58 -10.87
N THR A 181 -2.37 -11.27 -11.63
CA THR A 181 -0.95 -10.90 -11.77
C THR A 181 -0.74 -10.10 -13.07
N PRO A 182 0.16 -9.09 -13.10
CA PRO A 182 0.91 -8.52 -11.98
C PRO A 182 0.11 -7.44 -11.20
N ASN A 183 -1.14 -7.16 -11.56
CA ASN A 183 -1.92 -6.08 -10.95
C ASN A 183 -2.84 -6.59 -9.82
N PRO A 184 -2.45 -6.46 -8.53
CA PRO A 184 -3.23 -6.97 -7.40
C PRO A 184 -4.46 -6.12 -7.08
N THR A 185 -4.67 -5.01 -7.78
CA THR A 185 -5.87 -4.17 -7.62
C THR A 185 -7.09 -4.74 -8.33
N SER A 186 -6.88 -5.66 -9.28
CA SER A 186 -7.95 -6.42 -9.94
C SER A 186 -7.92 -7.88 -9.49
N GLY A 187 -9.06 -8.55 -9.59
CA GLY A 187 -9.20 -9.93 -9.14
C GLY A 187 -10.65 -10.40 -9.11
N PHE A 188 -10.84 -11.55 -8.49
CA PHE A 188 -12.14 -12.16 -8.25
C PHE A 188 -12.41 -12.21 -6.75
N LEU A 189 -13.66 -11.93 -6.37
CA LEU A 189 -14.17 -12.34 -5.07
C LEU A 189 -14.70 -13.76 -5.22
N LEU A 190 -14.09 -14.71 -4.52
CA LEU A 190 -14.52 -16.10 -4.49
C LEU A 190 -15.14 -16.42 -3.12
N PHE A 191 -16.14 -17.29 -3.11
CA PHE A 191 -16.72 -17.86 -1.90
C PHE A 191 -16.36 -19.33 -1.88
N VAL A 192 -15.51 -19.72 -0.93
CA VAL A 192 -14.88 -21.04 -0.91
C VAL A 192 -15.19 -21.72 0.43
N PRO A 193 -15.50 -23.03 0.46
CA PRO A 193 -15.66 -23.75 1.72
C PRO A 193 -14.37 -23.63 2.54
N GLN A 194 -14.49 -23.48 3.86
CA GLN A 194 -13.33 -23.33 4.74
C GLN A 194 -12.34 -24.51 4.62
N SER A 195 -12.83 -25.72 4.37
CA SER A 195 -12.08 -26.95 4.18
C SER A 195 -11.23 -26.98 2.90
N ASP A 196 -11.57 -26.17 1.90
CA ASP A 196 -10.83 -26.07 0.64
C ASP A 196 -9.72 -25.00 0.67
N LEU A 197 -9.55 -24.30 1.81
CA LEU A 197 -8.51 -23.29 2.01
C LEU A 197 -7.30 -23.88 2.74
N ILE A 198 -6.11 -23.54 2.25
CA ILE A 198 -4.84 -23.85 2.93
C ILE A 198 -4.20 -22.55 3.38
N ASP A 199 -4.20 -22.28 4.68
CA ASP A 199 -3.54 -21.10 5.26
C ASP A 199 -2.02 -21.13 4.98
N LEU A 200 -1.46 -19.98 4.63
CA LEU A 200 -0.02 -19.77 4.46
C LEU A 200 0.55 -18.90 5.58
N ASP A 201 1.74 -19.24 6.06
CA ASP A 201 2.44 -18.52 7.15
C ASP A 201 3.11 -17.20 6.71
N MET A 202 3.13 -16.92 5.40
CA MET A 202 3.74 -15.71 4.86
C MET A 202 2.90 -14.46 5.15
N SER A 203 3.56 -13.31 5.26
CA SER A 203 2.85 -12.04 5.43
C SER A 203 2.08 -11.66 4.16
N VAL A 204 1.03 -10.85 4.32
CA VAL A 204 0.26 -10.27 3.20
C VAL A 204 1.18 -9.52 2.24
N GLY A 205 2.14 -8.75 2.77
CA GLY A 205 3.10 -8.00 1.97
C GLY A 205 4.02 -8.91 1.16
N ASP A 206 4.38 -10.07 1.69
CA ASP A 206 5.20 -11.06 1.03
C ASP A 206 4.45 -11.79 -0.09
N ALA A 207 3.19 -12.16 0.15
CA ALA A 207 2.31 -12.68 -0.90
C ALA A 207 2.06 -11.64 -2.00
N MET A 208 1.88 -10.36 -1.65
CA MET A 208 1.73 -9.28 -2.63
C MET A 208 2.98 -9.14 -3.53
N LYS A 209 4.19 -9.26 -2.99
CA LYS A 209 5.42 -9.28 -3.81
C LYS A 209 5.42 -10.43 -4.80
N LEU A 210 4.99 -11.63 -4.37
CA LEU A 210 4.90 -12.79 -5.23
C LEU A 210 3.88 -12.58 -6.37
N VAL A 211 2.70 -12.06 -6.05
CA VAL A 211 1.63 -11.77 -7.02
C VAL A 211 2.05 -10.68 -8.01
N ILE A 212 2.59 -9.55 -7.52
CA ILE A 212 3.01 -8.41 -8.36
C ILE A 212 4.17 -8.80 -9.28
N SER A 213 5.09 -9.63 -8.79
CA SER A 213 6.22 -10.11 -9.59
C SER A 213 5.85 -11.25 -10.54
N ALA A 214 4.57 -11.65 -10.61
CA ALA A 214 4.09 -12.80 -11.37
C ALA A 214 4.87 -14.10 -11.06
N GLY A 215 5.21 -14.31 -9.78
CA GLY A 215 5.95 -15.47 -9.31
C GLY A 215 7.48 -15.36 -9.42
N LEU A 216 8.03 -14.21 -9.81
CA LEU A 216 9.49 -14.05 -9.95
C LEU A 216 10.20 -13.72 -8.64
N VAL A 217 9.48 -13.25 -7.61
CA VAL A 217 10.03 -12.87 -6.31
C VAL A 217 9.30 -13.63 -5.21
N TYR A 218 9.99 -14.58 -4.60
CA TYR A 218 9.51 -15.30 -3.42
C TYR A 218 9.98 -14.58 -2.14
N PRO A 219 9.14 -14.54 -1.10
CA PRO A 219 9.59 -14.09 0.20
C PRO A 219 10.69 -15.00 0.75
N ALA A 220 11.63 -14.41 1.47
CA ALA A 220 12.72 -15.17 2.09
C ALA A 220 12.13 -16.19 3.07
N GLU A 221 12.61 -17.44 2.99
CA GLU A 221 12.22 -18.47 3.94
C GLU A 221 12.56 -18.02 5.36
N LYS A 222 11.56 -18.02 6.25
CA LYS A 222 11.84 -18.04 7.68
C LYS A 222 12.51 -19.39 7.95
N ASN A 223 13.83 -19.38 8.12
CA ASN A 223 14.61 -20.55 8.53
C ASN A 223 13.99 -21.17 9.81
N THR A 224 13.17 -22.20 9.66
CA THR A 224 12.66 -22.99 10.80
C THR A 224 13.66 -24.11 11.19
N ASP A 225 14.73 -24.29 10.40
CA ASP A 225 15.73 -25.36 10.56
C ASP A 225 17.14 -24.85 10.91
N GLN A 226 17.26 -23.83 11.78
CA GLN A 226 18.51 -23.68 12.54
C GLN A 226 18.30 -24.28 13.93
N PRO A 227 18.89 -25.46 14.22
CA PRO A 227 19.05 -25.89 15.60
C PRO A 227 19.81 -24.78 16.33
N SER A 228 19.24 -24.25 17.40
CA SER A 228 19.98 -23.41 18.34
C SER A 228 21.24 -24.17 18.73
N LEU A 229 22.40 -23.70 18.25
CA LEU A 229 23.69 -24.27 18.62
C LEU A 229 23.77 -24.30 20.15
N PRO A 230 24.02 -25.47 20.77
CA PRO A 230 24.23 -25.53 22.20
C PRO A 230 25.43 -24.66 22.55
N LEU A 231 25.24 -23.76 23.52
CA LEU A 231 26.30 -22.95 24.12
C LEU A 231 27.44 -23.87 24.58
N GLU A 232 28.66 -23.46 24.24
CA GLU A 232 29.98 -24.03 24.53
C GLU A 232 30.05 -25.16 25.58
N VAL A 233 30.67 -26.27 25.19
CA VAL A 233 31.15 -27.32 26.09
C VAL A 233 32.42 -26.82 26.81
N PRO A 234 32.60 -27.07 28.12
CA PRO A 234 33.70 -26.51 28.90
C PRO A 234 35.07 -27.04 28.43
N THR A 235 36.04 -26.14 28.29
CA THR A 235 37.47 -26.46 28.16
C THR A 235 38.00 -27.11 29.44
N GLU A 236 38.61 -28.30 29.31
CA GLU A 236 39.61 -28.81 30.26
C GLU A 236 40.87 -27.94 30.29
#